data_AF-A0A7C6N6A9-F1
#
_entry.id   AF-A0A7C6N6A9-F1
#
_cell.length_a   1.000
_cell.length_b   1.000
_cell.length_c   1.000
_cell.angle_alpha   90.00
_cell.angle_beta   90.00
_cell.angle_gamma   90.00
#
_symmetry.space_group_name_H-M   'P 1'
#
loop_
_entity.id
_entity.type
_entity.pdbx_description
1 polymer ?
#
loop_
_entity_poly.entity_id
_entity_poly.type
_entity_poly.pdbx_seq_one_letter_code
_entity_poly.pdbx_strand_id
1 'polypeptide(L)'
;MKKEFLDGIQLDDTKPFYDWAMELLPWLNGTMRDVAAGIGTNLAEMKERQIRYTAYAGRLVEILAEAEAYYQTALADEMTRLREQGMSPMLIGRIAEGRVKNEAKVFNAVKRLNQTLENLLISMASRLKFEKATMYGEGENPPPF
;
A
#
# COMPACT_ATOMS: atom_id res chain seq x y z
N MET A 1 6.09 -20.73 -6.35
CA MET A 1 5.43 -19.69 -5.51
C MET A 1 4.72 -20.39 -4.37
N LYS A 2 5.05 -20.10 -3.11
CA LYS A 2 4.34 -20.69 -1.96
C LYS A 2 2.91 -20.13 -1.92
N LYS A 3 1.91 -21.01 -1.83
CA LYS A 3 0.47 -20.66 -1.78
C LYS A 3 0.13 -19.67 -0.66
N GLU A 4 0.87 -19.72 0.46
CA GLU A 4 0.73 -18.81 1.60
C GLU A 4 0.93 -17.31 1.27
N PHE A 5 1.51 -16.97 0.12
CA PHE A 5 1.69 -15.56 -0.31
C PHE A 5 0.42 -14.94 -0.94
N LEU A 6 -0.56 -15.78 -1.29
CA LEU A 6 -1.80 -15.40 -1.99
C LEU A 6 -3.05 -15.53 -1.12
N ASP A 7 -2.94 -16.24 0.01
CA ASP A 7 -4.07 -16.40 0.94
C ASP A 7 -4.16 -15.13 1.80
N GLY A 8 -5.09 -14.27 1.37
CA GLY A 8 -5.25 -12.90 1.86
C GLY A 8 -5.80 -12.79 3.28
N ILE A 9 -5.59 -11.62 3.87
CA ILE A 9 -6.38 -11.16 5.02
C ILE A 9 -7.81 -11.01 4.51
N GLN A 10 -8.78 -11.72 5.08
CA GLN A 10 -10.18 -11.41 4.81
C GLN A 10 -10.49 -10.06 5.44
N LEU A 11 -11.00 -9.12 4.63
CA LEU A 11 -11.51 -7.85 5.12
C LEU A 11 -12.74 -8.16 5.96
N ASP A 12 -12.71 -7.76 7.23
CA ASP A 12 -13.80 -7.95 8.18
C ASP A 12 -14.08 -6.60 8.82
N ASP A 13 -15.03 -5.87 8.22
CA ASP A 13 -15.43 -4.53 8.64
C ASP A 13 -16.00 -4.48 10.07
N THR A 14 -16.22 -5.63 10.71
CA THR A 14 -16.68 -5.74 12.10
C THR A 14 -15.54 -5.89 13.10
N LYS A 15 -14.31 -6.13 12.61
CA LYS A 15 -13.15 -6.37 13.44
C LYS A 15 -12.65 -5.07 14.11
N PRO A 16 -12.25 -5.09 15.39
CA PRO A 16 -11.58 -3.96 16.02
C PRO A 16 -10.26 -3.61 15.32
N PHE A 17 -9.97 -2.31 15.18
CA PHE A 17 -8.76 -1.81 14.51
C PHE A 17 -7.46 -2.50 14.97
N TYR A 18 -7.30 -2.72 16.28
CA TYR A 18 -6.09 -3.32 16.83
C TYR A 18 -5.87 -4.75 16.32
N ASP A 19 -6.92 -5.57 16.32
CA ASP A 19 -6.85 -6.96 15.89
C ASP A 19 -6.56 -7.04 14.38
N TRP A 20 -7.25 -6.21 13.60
CA TRP A 20 -7.00 -6.08 12.16
C TRP A 20 -5.55 -5.64 11.87
N ALA A 21 -5.07 -4.62 12.57
CA ALA A 21 -3.72 -4.11 12.37
C ALA A 21 -2.66 -5.18 12.72
N MET A 22 -2.88 -5.95 13.78
CA MET A 22 -1.97 -7.02 14.19
C MET A 22 -1.91 -8.17 13.18
N GLU A 23 -3.02 -8.52 12.54
CA GLU A 23 -3.06 -9.51 11.46
C GLU A 23 -2.37 -9.01 10.19
N LEU A 24 -2.47 -7.71 9.92
CA LEU A 24 -1.88 -7.06 8.75
C LEU A 24 -0.36 -6.87 8.85
N LEU A 25 0.16 -6.66 10.07
CA LEU A 25 1.56 -6.30 10.31
C LEU A 25 2.59 -7.26 9.69
N PRO A 26 2.47 -8.61 9.80
CA PRO A 26 3.43 -9.52 9.18
C PRO A 26 3.52 -9.35 7.67
N TRP A 27 2.36 -9.21 7.00
CA TRP A 27 2.30 -9.01 5.56
C TRP A 27 2.90 -7.67 5.16
N LEU A 28 2.53 -6.57 5.85
CA LEU A 28 3.11 -5.24 5.59
C LEU A 28 4.63 -5.25 5.74
N ASN A 29 5.17 -5.84 6.80
CA ASN A 29 6.61 -5.91 7.02
C ASN A 29 7.33 -6.72 5.92
N GLY A 30 6.74 -7.84 5.48
CA GLY A 30 7.27 -8.64 4.38
C GLY A 30 7.30 -7.84 3.08
N THR A 31 6.19 -7.20 2.72
CA THR A 31 6.06 -6.39 1.50
C THR A 31 7.02 -5.19 1.54
N MET A 32 7.11 -4.46 2.66
CA MET A 32 8.04 -3.33 2.78
C MET A 32 9.50 -3.75 2.60
N ARG A 33 9.91 -4.93 3.10
CA ARG A 33 11.26 -5.45 2.91
C ARG A 33 11.54 -5.81 1.46
N ASP A 34 10.59 -6.46 0.78
CA ASP A 34 10.74 -6.83 -0.65
C ASP A 34 10.83 -5.55 -1.52
N VAL A 35 9.93 -4.59 -1.29
CA VAL A 35 9.91 -3.29 -1.97
C VAL A 35 11.20 -2.49 -1.73
N ALA A 36 11.75 -2.52 -0.51
CA ALA A 36 13.00 -1.86 -0.17
C ALA A 36 14.22 -2.46 -0.91
N ALA A 37 14.14 -3.72 -1.37
CA ALA A 37 15.18 -4.31 -2.20
C ALA A 37 15.21 -3.72 -3.63
N GLY A 38 14.20 -2.92 -4.01
CA GLY A 38 14.20 -2.14 -5.24
C GLY A 38 13.97 -2.95 -6.51
N ILE A 39 14.52 -2.46 -7.62
CA ILE A 39 14.45 -3.11 -8.94
C ILE A 39 15.67 -4.02 -9.10
N GLY A 40 15.44 -5.24 -9.59
CA GLY A 40 16.49 -6.21 -9.88
C GLY A 40 17.49 -5.71 -10.94
N THR A 41 18.63 -6.40 -11.06
CA THR A 41 19.69 -6.00 -11.99
C THR A 41 19.57 -6.64 -13.38
N ASN A 42 18.84 -7.75 -13.48
CA ASN A 42 18.66 -8.50 -14.73
C ASN A 42 17.18 -8.61 -15.15
N LEU A 43 16.94 -8.87 -16.44
CA LEU A 43 15.60 -8.86 -17.04
C LEU A 43 14.64 -9.89 -16.45
N ALA A 44 15.11 -11.10 -16.17
CA ALA A 44 14.27 -12.16 -15.60
C ALA A 44 13.78 -11.77 -14.20
N GLU A 45 14.69 -11.29 -13.36
CA GLU A 45 14.38 -10.81 -12.01
C GLU A 45 13.41 -9.61 -12.04
N MET A 46 13.59 -8.66 -12.97
CA MET A 46 12.68 -7.54 -13.11
C MET A 46 11.26 -7.98 -13.47
N LYS A 47 11.10 -8.95 -14.39
CA LYS A 47 9.78 -9.48 -14.75
C LYS A 47 9.11 -10.18 -13.57
N GLU A 48 9.85 -10.99 -12.82
CA GLU A 48 9.33 -11.65 -11.62
C GLU A 48 8.90 -10.64 -10.56
N ARG A 49 9.72 -9.61 -10.31
CA ARG A 49 9.40 -8.52 -9.37
C ARG A 49 8.21 -7.70 -9.85
N GLN A 50 8.09 -7.43 -11.14
CA GLN A 50 6.93 -6.73 -11.71
C GLN A 50 5.63 -7.49 -11.41
N ILE A 51 5.61 -8.81 -11.62
CA ILE A 51 4.42 -9.63 -11.31
C ILE A 51 4.08 -9.55 -9.82
N ARG A 52 5.08 -9.72 -8.94
CA ARG A 52 4.86 -9.63 -7.48
C ARG A 52 4.39 -8.25 -7.03
N TYR A 53 5.01 -7.18 -7.50
CA TYR A 53 4.68 -5.81 -7.10
C TYR A 53 3.32 -5.38 -7.64
N THR A 54 2.90 -5.87 -8.81
CA THR A 54 1.54 -5.68 -9.31
C THR A 54 0.52 -6.38 -8.39
N ALA A 55 0.83 -7.59 -7.93
CA ALA A 55 -0.03 -8.28 -6.95
C ALA A 55 -0.10 -7.51 -5.62
N TYR A 56 1.02 -6.99 -5.12
CA TYR A 56 1.03 -6.15 -3.92
C TYR A 56 0.20 -4.87 -4.10
N ALA A 57 0.36 -4.18 -5.24
CA ALA A 57 -0.39 -2.96 -5.54
C ALA A 57 -1.90 -3.23 -5.59
N GLY A 58 -2.33 -4.30 -6.28
CA GLY A 58 -3.74 -4.70 -6.30
C GLY A 58 -4.29 -4.93 -4.89
N ARG A 59 -3.51 -5.59 -4.03
CA ARG A 59 -3.92 -5.86 -2.65
C ARG A 59 -3.92 -4.61 -1.75
N LEU A 60 -2.99 -3.67 -1.98
CA LEU A 60 -2.91 -2.45 -1.20
C LEU A 60 -4.10 -1.52 -1.41
N VAL A 61 -4.79 -1.59 -2.54
CA VAL A 61 -6.01 -0.80 -2.78
C VAL A 61 -7.05 -1.06 -1.69
N GLU A 62 -7.31 -2.34 -1.40
CA GLU A 62 -8.27 -2.76 -0.37
C GLU A 62 -7.79 -2.38 1.03
N ILE A 63 -6.53 -2.67 1.36
CA ILE A 63 -5.94 -2.37 2.66
C ILE A 63 -5.91 -0.85 2.91
N LEU A 64 -5.67 -0.05 1.88
CA LEU A 64 -5.66 1.41 1.98
C LEU A 64 -7.05 1.95 2.27
N ALA A 65 -8.07 1.44 1.58
CA ALA A 65 -9.46 1.84 1.80
C ALA A 65 -9.91 1.53 3.25
N GLU A 66 -9.58 0.34 3.75
CA GLU A 66 -9.92 -0.06 5.12
C GLU A 66 -9.14 0.76 6.17
N ALA A 67 -7.83 0.99 5.95
CA ALA A 67 -7.03 1.84 6.83
C ALA A 67 -7.55 3.29 6.88
N GLU A 68 -8.00 3.82 5.74
CA GLU A 68 -8.62 5.14 5.65
C GLU A 68 -9.94 5.18 6.41
N ALA A 69 -10.79 4.17 6.26
CA ALA A 69 -12.06 4.07 6.98
C ALA A 69 -11.84 4.07 8.50
N TYR A 70 -10.92 3.24 9.02
CA TYR A 70 -10.60 3.23 10.44
C TYR A 70 -10.11 4.60 10.94
N TYR A 71 -9.22 5.25 10.18
CA TYR A 71 -8.70 6.56 10.55
C TYR A 71 -9.79 7.64 10.58
N GLN A 72 -10.62 7.71 9.53
CA GLN A 72 -11.67 8.73 9.43
C GLN A 72 -12.75 8.54 10.49
N THR A 73 -13.18 7.30 10.74
CA THR A 73 -14.16 6.98 11.78
C THR A 73 -13.63 7.33 13.17
N ALA A 74 -12.43 6.89 13.52
CA ALA A 74 -11.82 7.20 14.82
C ALA A 74 -11.65 8.71 15.01
N LEU A 75 -11.24 9.42 13.96
CA LEU A 75 -11.08 10.88 14.00
C LEU A 75 -12.43 11.58 14.23
N ALA A 76 -13.47 11.18 13.49
CA ALA A 76 -14.81 11.75 13.62
C ALA A 76 -15.42 11.52 15.01
N ASP A 77 -15.27 10.31 15.56
CA ASP A 77 -15.74 9.95 16.89
C ASP A 77 -15.04 10.78 17.96
N GLU A 78 -13.72 10.93 17.86
CA GLU A 78 -12.96 11.72 18.83
C GLU A 78 -13.28 13.21 18.73
N MET A 79 -13.46 13.74 17.51
CA MET A 79 -13.91 15.12 17.30
C MET A 79 -15.30 15.37 17.92
N THR A 80 -16.22 14.41 17.78
CA THR A 80 -17.56 14.48 18.37
C THR A 80 -17.48 14.48 19.89
N ARG A 81 -16.70 13.56 20.47
CA ARG A 81 -16.47 13.47 21.92
C ARG A 81 -15.88 14.76 22.51
N LEU A 82 -14.93 15.39 21.81
CA LEU A 82 -14.32 16.66 22.26
C LEU A 82 -15.30 17.84 22.12
N ARG A 83 -16.15 17.82 21.09
CA ARG A 83 -17.22 18.83 20.92
C ARG A 83 -18.23 18.75 22.06
N GLU A 84 -18.66 17.55 22.44
CA GLU A 84 -19.57 17.33 23.58
C GLU A 84 -18.97 17.77 24.91
N GLN A 85 -17.64 17.73 25.03
CA GLN A 85 -16.89 18.26 26.18
C GLN A 85 -16.78 19.79 26.20
N GLY A 86 -17.42 20.49 25.26
CA GLY A 86 -17.39 21.96 25.18
C GLY A 86 -16.06 22.53 24.69
N MET A 87 -15.23 21.73 24.04
CA MET A 87 -13.94 22.18 23.53
C MET A 87 -14.11 23.18 22.37
N SER A 88 -13.19 24.16 22.30
CA SER A 88 -13.17 25.13 21.20
C SER A 88 -12.96 24.42 19.85
N PRO A 89 -13.78 24.71 18.81
CA PRO A 89 -13.63 24.13 17.47
C PRO A 89 -12.22 24.27 16.88
N MET A 90 -11.50 25.35 17.24
CA MET A 90 -10.13 25.60 16.78
C MET A 90 -9.11 24.58 17.33
N LEU A 91 -9.39 23.94 18.47
CA LEU A 91 -8.50 22.98 19.11
C LEU A 91 -8.87 21.52 18.83
N ILE A 92 -10.14 21.25 18.50
CA ILE A 92 -10.70 19.91 18.35
C ILE A 92 -9.90 19.07 17.35
N GLY A 93 -9.66 19.59 16.14
CA GLY A 93 -8.96 18.83 15.08
C GLY A 93 -7.57 18.38 15.53
N ARG A 94 -6.76 19.30 16.08
CA ARG A 94 -5.40 19.00 16.52
C ARG A 94 -5.37 17.99 17.67
N ILE A 95 -6.29 18.10 18.62
CA ILE A 95 -6.34 17.20 19.77
C ILE A 95 -6.85 15.82 19.35
N ALA A 96 -7.85 15.77 18.47
CA ALA A 96 -8.38 14.52 17.93
C ALA A 96 -7.29 13.75 17.17
N GLU A 97 -6.59 14.39 16.24
CA GLU A 97 -5.46 13.80 15.51
C GLU A 97 -4.38 13.22 16.44
N GLY A 98 -4.06 13.94 17.53
CA GLY A 98 -3.10 13.45 18.53
C GLY A 98 -3.56 12.20 19.28
N ARG A 99 -4.86 11.98 19.39
CA ARG A 99 -5.48 10.84 20.09
C ARG A 99 -5.67 9.62 19.18
N VAL A 100 -5.90 9.83 17.89
CA VAL A 100 -6.01 8.76 16.86
C VAL A 100 -4.68 8.47 16.16
N LYS A 101 -3.58 8.63 16.88
CA LYS A 101 -2.22 8.54 16.33
C LYS A 101 -1.86 7.16 15.77
N ASN A 102 -2.52 6.10 16.22
CA ASN A 102 -2.18 4.73 15.81
C ASN A 102 -2.81 4.42 14.45
N GLU A 103 -4.09 4.74 14.29
CA GLU A 103 -4.85 4.68 13.05
C GLU A 103 -4.17 5.53 11.98
N ALA A 104 -3.81 6.77 12.34
CA ALA A 104 -3.06 7.67 11.46
C ALA A 104 -1.72 7.06 11.02
N LYS A 105 -0.97 6.40 11.92
CA LYS A 105 0.32 5.79 11.59
C LYS A 105 0.16 4.63 10.60
N VAL A 106 -0.81 3.75 10.83
CA VAL A 106 -1.07 2.60 9.94
C VAL A 106 -1.52 3.08 8.57
N PHE A 107 -2.53 3.98 8.52
CA PHE A 107 -2.99 4.58 7.27
C PHE A 107 -1.84 5.22 6.47
N ASN A 108 -1.01 6.04 7.13
CA ASN A 108 0.12 6.68 6.47
C ASN A 108 1.20 5.69 6.01
N ALA A 109 1.41 4.58 6.74
CA ALA A 109 2.35 3.54 6.33
C ALA A 109 1.88 2.81 5.08
N VAL A 110 0.61 2.40 5.04
CA VAL A 110 -0.03 1.75 3.88
C VAL A 110 0.00 2.69 2.67
N LYS A 111 -0.38 3.96 2.86
CA LYS A 111 -0.37 4.98 1.81
C LYS A 111 1.02 5.19 1.20
N ARG A 112 2.06 5.29 2.02
CA ARG A 112 3.46 5.43 1.55
C ARG A 112 3.94 4.20 0.78
N LEU A 113 3.57 3.00 1.25
CA LEU A 113 3.92 1.77 0.57
C LEU A 113 3.25 1.68 -0.80
N ASN A 114 1.96 2.02 -0.89
CA ASN A 114 1.23 2.06 -2.15
C ASN A 114 1.89 3.00 -3.16
N GLN A 115 2.21 4.23 -2.74
CA GLN A 115 2.90 5.20 -3.60
C GLN A 115 4.28 4.70 -4.07
N THR A 116 5.02 4.03 -3.17
CA THR A 116 6.34 3.49 -3.50
C THR A 116 6.24 2.38 -4.54
N LEU A 117 5.25 1.50 -4.41
CA LEU A 117 4.99 0.43 -5.37
C LEU A 117 4.60 0.96 -6.74
N GLU A 118 3.72 1.97 -6.81
CA GLU A 118 3.37 2.65 -8.06
C GLU A 118 4.63 3.19 -8.76
N ASN A 119 5.49 3.90 -8.02
CA ASN A 119 6.73 4.47 -8.57
C ASN A 119 7.68 3.38 -9.10
N LEU A 120 7.82 2.27 -8.37
CA LEU A 120 8.64 1.13 -8.81
C LEU A 120 8.07 0.44 -10.04
N LEU A 121 6.75 0.25 -10.11
CA LEU A 121 6.08 -0.34 -11.27
C LEU A 121 6.25 0.53 -12.53
N ILE A 122 6.11 1.85 -12.40
CA ILE A 122 6.37 2.81 -13.50
C ILE A 122 7.82 2.73 -13.96
N SER A 123 8.75 2.68 -13.01
CA SER A 123 10.20 2.59 -13.29
C SER A 123 10.56 1.28 -13.99
N MET A 124 9.99 0.15 -13.54
CA MET A 124 10.18 -1.15 -14.17
C MET A 124 9.58 -1.19 -15.58
N ALA A 125 8.38 -0.65 -15.78
CA ALA A 125 7.76 -0.56 -17.10
C ALA A 125 8.62 0.23 -18.09
N SER A 126 9.18 1.36 -17.63
CA SER A 126 10.09 2.20 -18.42
C SER A 126 11.36 1.44 -18.81
N ARG A 127 11.98 0.73 -17.86
CA ARG A 127 13.19 -0.06 -18.10
C ARG A 127 12.95 -1.24 -19.03
N LEU A 128 11.84 -1.97 -18.85
CA LEU A 128 11.45 -3.07 -19.73
C LEU A 128 11.19 -2.59 -21.17
N LYS A 129 10.59 -1.41 -21.34
CA LYS A 129 10.39 -0.80 -22.65
C LYS A 129 11.72 -0.46 -23.32
N PHE A 130 12.67 0.10 -22.56
CA PHE A 130 14.02 0.38 -23.05
C PHE A 130 14.75 -0.90 -23.49
N GLU A 131 14.78 -1.93 -22.63
CA GLU A 131 15.40 -3.23 -22.96
C GLU A 131 14.77 -3.88 -24.20
N LYS A 132 13.44 -3.74 -24.40
CA LYS A 132 12.78 -4.20 -25.62
C LYS A 132 13.27 -3.43 -26.84
N ALA A 133 13.38 -2.11 -26.76
CA ALA A 133 13.84 -1.27 -27.87
C ALA A 133 15.32 -1.54 -28.22
N THR A 134 16.18 -1.80 -27.24
CA THR A 134 17.59 -2.14 -27.48
C THR A 134 17.78 -3.54 -28.05
N MET A 135 16.94 -4.52 -27.67
CA MET A 135 17.01 -5.89 -28.18
C MET A 135 16.43 -6.06 -29.59
N TYR A 136 15.38 -5.29 -29.94
CA TYR A 136 14.65 -5.47 -31.21
C TYR A 136 14.82 -4.30 -32.20
N GLY A 137 15.51 -3.22 -31.81
CA GLY A 137 15.65 -2.00 -32.62
C GLY A 137 14.35 -1.20 -32.75
N GLU A 138 14.45 0.11 -33.03
CA GLU A 138 13.29 1.01 -33.19
C GLU A 138 12.41 0.70 -34.44
N GLY A 139 12.65 -0.40 -35.16
CA GLY A 139 12.11 -0.61 -36.51
C GLY A 139 11.46 -1.95 -36.82
N GLU A 140 11.48 -2.96 -35.95
CA GLU A 140 10.88 -4.26 -36.28
C GLU A 140 9.57 -4.49 -35.51
N ASN A 141 8.47 -4.50 -36.28
CA ASN A 141 7.18 -4.98 -35.83
C ASN A 141 7.36 -6.37 -35.21
N PRO A 142 6.94 -6.61 -33.96
CA PRO A 142 6.96 -7.96 -33.40
C PRO A 142 6.10 -8.88 -34.29
N PRO A 143 6.52 -10.12 -34.56
CA PRO A 143 5.74 -11.03 -35.39
C PRO A 143 4.36 -11.23 -34.76
N PRO A 144 3.28 -11.23 -35.55
CA PRO A 144 1.96 -11.56 -35.03
C PRO A 144 1.98 -13.00 -34.52
N PHE A 145 1.36 -13.20 -33.37
CA PHE A 145 1.21 -14.47 -32.66
C PHE A 145 0.84 -15.65 -33.55
#